data_AF-T0UHE5-F1
#
_entry.id   AF-T0UHE5-F1
#
_cell.length_a   1.000
_cell.length_b   1.000
_cell.length_c   1.000
_cell.angle_alpha   90.00
_cell.angle_beta   90.00
_cell.angle_gamma   90.00
#
_symmetry.space_group_name_H-M   'P 1'
#
loop_
_entity.id
_entity.type
_entity.pdbx_description
1 polymer ?
#
loop_
_entity_poly.entity_id
_entity_poly.type
_entity_poly.pdbx_seq_one_letter_code
_entity_poly.pdbx_strand_id
1 'polypeptide(L)'
;MASKTVISESDLKGYNQIRFRQEQSGLNFDEDALEIHDKQHILYSNDRGTVMNLLCATNAYASGLGIVNSFVRNQIVLIPLKNSPKHTLGYVTNKKKKLAPISQYFINEIKLSLNEFADHSNIV
;
A
#
# COMPACT_ATOMS: atom_id res chain seq x y z
N MET A 1 11.06 8.66 -12.88
CA MET A 1 10.65 7.30 -12.47
C MET A 1 9.32 6.87 -13.08
N ALA A 2 8.30 7.75 -13.11
CA ALA A 2 6.92 7.45 -13.52
C ALA A 2 6.69 6.82 -14.91
N SER A 3 7.65 6.89 -15.83
CA SER A 3 7.55 6.28 -17.16
C SER A 3 8.04 4.82 -17.21
N LYS A 4 8.60 4.29 -16.12
CA LYS A 4 9.08 2.90 -16.06
C LYS A 4 7.93 1.95 -15.74
N THR A 5 7.96 0.76 -16.33
CA THR A 5 6.99 -0.32 -16.08
C THR A 5 7.31 -1.15 -14.83
N VAL A 6 8.58 -1.18 -14.42
CA VAL A 6 9.09 -1.81 -13.18
C VAL A 6 10.29 -0.96 -12.70
N ILE A 7 10.46 -0.85 -11.38
CA ILE A 7 11.58 -0.13 -10.75
C ILE A 7 12.34 -1.01 -9.76
N SER A 8 13.59 -0.69 -9.45
CA SER A 8 14.34 -1.28 -8.33
C SER A 8 14.56 -0.26 -7.21
N GLU A 9 14.95 -0.72 -6.01
CA GLU A 9 15.25 0.19 -4.89
C GLU A 9 16.32 1.25 -5.23
N SER A 10 17.27 0.91 -6.11
CA SER A 10 18.25 1.88 -6.61
C SER A 10 17.63 3.09 -7.33
N ASP A 11 16.47 2.92 -7.97
CA ASP A 11 15.73 4.00 -8.64
C ASP A 11 15.07 4.96 -7.64
N LEU A 12 14.89 4.53 -6.39
CA LEU A 12 14.30 5.33 -5.30
C LEU A 12 15.33 6.28 -4.66
N LYS A 13 16.63 6.08 -4.94
CA LYS A 13 17.69 6.93 -4.39
C LYS A 13 17.51 8.39 -4.83
N GLY A 14 17.56 9.30 -3.86
CA GLY A 14 17.39 10.74 -4.09
C GLY A 14 15.93 11.22 -4.04
N TYR A 15 14.97 10.32 -3.84
CA TYR A 15 13.57 10.68 -3.59
C TYR A 15 13.22 10.55 -2.11
N ASN A 16 12.42 11.49 -1.61
CA ASN A 16 11.86 11.40 -0.26
C ASN A 16 10.83 10.27 -0.20
N GLN A 17 10.77 9.55 0.91
CA GLN A 17 9.73 8.56 1.16
C GLN A 17 8.69 9.12 2.12
N ILE A 18 7.42 8.84 1.86
CA ILE A 18 6.31 9.13 2.76
C ILE A 18 5.84 7.81 3.34
N ARG A 19 5.96 7.65 4.66
CA ARG A 19 5.52 6.44 5.37
C ARG A 19 4.29 6.74 6.21
N PHE A 20 3.29 5.87 6.12
CA PHE A 20 2.20 5.86 7.07
C PHE A 20 2.67 5.19 8.37
N ARG A 21 2.38 5.80 9.52
CA ARG A 21 2.71 5.23 10.84
C ARG A 21 1.65 5.59 11.87
N GLN A 22 0.88 4.61 12.33
CA GLN A 22 -0.21 4.82 13.29
C GLN A 22 0.27 4.96 14.74
N GLU A 23 1.32 4.23 15.15
CA GLU A 23 1.83 4.25 16.52
C GLU A 23 3.26 4.77 16.62
N GLN A 24 3.59 5.39 17.76
CA GLN A 24 4.93 5.89 18.06
C GLN A 24 5.77 4.88 18.87
N SER A 25 5.13 3.88 19.51
CA SER A 25 5.71 3.05 20.57
C SER A 25 5.79 1.54 20.29
N GLY A 26 5.34 1.06 19.13
CA GLY A 26 5.25 -0.37 18.82
C GLY A 26 6.30 -0.85 17.83
N LEU A 27 7.29 -1.60 18.31
CA LEU A 27 8.46 -2.09 17.56
C LEU A 27 8.20 -3.06 16.39
N ASN A 28 6.97 -3.38 15.98
CA ASN A 28 6.75 -4.58 15.14
C ASN A 28 5.69 -4.49 14.02
N PHE A 29 5.17 -3.32 13.68
CA PHE A 29 4.18 -3.18 12.61
C PHE A 29 4.45 -1.96 11.72
N ASP A 30 5.66 -1.89 11.14
CA ASP A 30 5.84 -1.02 9.97
C ASP A 30 5.06 -1.67 8.81
N GLU A 31 4.16 -0.90 8.19
CA GLU A 31 3.43 -1.36 7.02
C GLU A 31 4.31 -1.32 5.76
N ASP A 32 5.43 -0.60 5.80
CA ASP A 32 6.34 -0.44 4.67
C ASP A 32 7.27 -1.66 4.58
N ALA A 33 7.26 -2.31 3.40
CA ALA A 33 8.09 -3.49 3.16
C ALA A 33 9.57 -3.14 2.89
N LEU A 34 9.91 -1.86 2.73
CA LEU A 34 11.26 -1.41 2.42
C LEU A 34 12.04 -1.04 3.68
N GLU A 35 13.27 -1.51 3.72
CA GLU A 35 14.25 -1.02 4.69
C GLU A 35 14.49 0.48 4.49
N ILE A 36 14.84 1.17 5.57
CA ILE A 36 15.21 2.57 5.52
C ILE A 36 16.67 2.65 5.03
N HIS A 37 16.90 3.26 3.88
CA HIS A 37 18.25 3.42 3.35
C HIS A 37 18.99 4.57 4.02
N ASP A 38 20.32 4.46 4.10
CA ASP A 38 21.17 5.54 4.60
C ASP A 38 20.96 6.83 3.81
N LYS A 39 20.82 7.95 4.54
CA LYS A 39 20.57 9.32 4.01
C LYS A 39 19.20 9.51 3.34
N GLN A 40 18.28 8.57 3.50
CA GLN A 40 16.92 8.73 3.03
C GLN A 40 16.12 9.65 3.96
N HIS A 41 15.53 10.71 3.40
CA HIS A 41 14.59 11.55 4.13
C HIS A 41 13.20 10.92 4.10
N ILE A 42 12.64 10.70 5.29
CA ILE A 42 11.32 10.08 5.48
C ILE A 42 10.38 11.07 6.14
N LEU A 43 9.22 11.28 5.52
CA LEU A 43 8.10 12.01 6.08
C LEU A 43 7.11 11.01 6.66
N TYR A 44 6.83 11.12 7.95
CA TYR A 44 5.84 10.26 8.61
C TYR A 44 4.50 10.97 8.73
N SER A 45 3.42 10.26 8.43
CA SER A 45 2.06 10.71 8.73
C SER A 45 1.24 9.56 9.30
N ASN A 46 0.34 9.86 10.23
CA ASN A 46 -0.60 8.92 10.81
C ASN A 46 -2.01 9.02 10.18
N ASP A 47 -2.15 9.77 9.08
CA ASP A 47 -3.39 9.91 8.31
C ASP A 47 -3.14 9.56 6.83
N ARG A 48 -3.91 8.60 6.30
CA ARG A 48 -3.74 8.17 4.90
C ARG A 48 -4.16 9.23 3.89
N GLY A 49 -5.13 10.08 4.23
CA GLY A 49 -5.52 11.20 3.36
C GLY A 49 -4.35 12.16 3.15
N THR A 50 -3.64 12.47 4.23
CA THR A 50 -2.43 13.30 4.22
C THR A 50 -1.30 12.67 3.41
N VAL A 51 -1.05 11.35 3.56
CA VAL A 51 -0.08 10.64 2.72
C VAL A 51 -0.40 10.82 1.24
N MET A 52 -1.66 10.60 0.85
CA MET A 52 -2.09 10.73 -0.55
C MET A 52 -1.96 12.17 -1.06
N ASN A 53 -2.35 13.17 -0.28
CA ASN A 53 -2.20 14.57 -0.67
C ASN A 53 -0.73 14.97 -0.88
N LEU A 54 0.17 14.50 -0.02
CA LEU A 54 1.61 14.74 -0.17
C LEU A 54 2.18 14.03 -1.41
N LEU A 55 1.70 12.83 -1.74
CA LEU A 55 2.08 12.14 -2.98
C LEU A 55 1.61 12.91 -4.23
N CYS A 56 0.40 13.47 -4.21
CA CYS A 56 -0.10 14.29 -5.32
C CYS A 56 0.65 15.63 -5.45
N ALA A 57 1.13 16.19 -4.35
CA ALA A 57 1.73 17.53 -4.31
C ALA A 57 3.25 17.56 -4.43
N THR A 58 3.93 16.41 -4.42
CA THR A 58 5.40 16.33 -4.38
C THR A 58 5.94 15.29 -5.36
N ASN A 59 7.27 15.22 -5.48
CA ASN A 59 7.96 14.14 -6.19
C ASN A 59 8.34 12.96 -5.27
N ALA A 60 7.83 12.93 -4.04
CA ALA A 60 8.09 11.84 -3.10
C ALA A 60 7.39 10.55 -3.53
N TYR A 61 7.78 9.43 -2.91
CA TYR A 61 7.15 8.14 -3.14
C TYR A 61 6.63 7.54 -1.83
N ALA A 62 5.71 6.59 -1.96
CA ALA A 62 5.31 5.69 -0.88
C ALA A 62 5.36 4.26 -1.40
N SER A 63 5.61 3.31 -0.51
CA SER A 63 5.55 1.88 -0.80
C SER A 63 4.30 1.27 -0.16
N GLY A 64 3.77 0.19 -0.74
CA GLY A 64 2.58 -0.49 -0.23
C GLY A 64 1.98 -1.47 -1.23
N LEU A 65 0.79 -2.00 -0.92
CA LEU A 65 0.13 -3.07 -1.67
C LEU A 65 -0.48 -2.65 -3.02
N GLY A 66 -0.45 -1.37 -3.38
CA GLY A 66 -0.97 -0.88 -4.66
C GLY A 66 -2.49 -0.92 -4.83
N ILE A 67 -3.25 -1.21 -3.76
CA ILE A 67 -4.72 -1.16 -3.79
C ILE A 67 -5.17 0.28 -3.55
N VAL A 68 -5.43 1.03 -4.64
CA VAL A 68 -5.83 2.44 -4.60
C VAL A 68 -7.08 2.68 -5.42
N ASN A 69 -8.08 3.34 -4.83
CA ASN A 69 -9.34 3.64 -5.50
C ASN A 69 -9.23 4.84 -6.47
N SER A 70 -10.20 4.95 -7.38
CA SER A 70 -10.21 5.79 -8.59
C SER A 70 -9.92 7.29 -8.38
N PHE A 71 -10.27 7.87 -7.23
CA PHE A 71 -10.09 9.31 -7.00
C PHE A 71 -8.61 9.75 -7.01
N VAL A 72 -7.72 8.93 -6.44
CA VAL A 72 -6.27 9.25 -6.37
C VAL A 72 -5.51 8.62 -7.53
N ARG A 73 -6.05 7.57 -8.15
CA ARG A 73 -5.39 6.80 -9.22
C ARG A 73 -4.94 7.65 -10.42
N ASN A 74 -5.64 8.74 -10.73
CA ASN A 74 -5.28 9.63 -11.84
C ASN A 74 -4.17 10.65 -11.48
N GLN A 75 -3.81 10.75 -10.20
CA GLN A 75 -2.87 11.75 -9.69
C GLN A 75 -1.53 11.14 -9.27
N ILE A 76 -1.48 9.82 -9.07
CA ILE A 76 -0.27 9.08 -8.73
C ILE A 76 -0.04 7.94 -9.71
N VAL A 77 1.20 7.49 -9.83
CA VAL A 77 1.56 6.32 -10.66
C VAL A 77 1.95 5.17 -9.77
N LEU A 78 1.28 4.02 -9.95
CA LEU A 78 1.63 2.77 -9.29
C LEU A 78 2.63 2.01 -10.17
N ILE A 79 3.81 1.72 -9.65
CA ILE A 79 4.87 1.01 -10.36
C ILE A 79 5.30 -0.20 -9.52
N PRO A 80 5.27 -1.42 -10.07
CA PRO A 80 5.77 -2.60 -9.37
C PRO A 80 7.26 -2.47 -9.02
N LEU A 81 7.59 -2.86 -7.80
CA LEU A 81 8.98 -2.96 -7.34
C LEU A 81 9.55 -4.34 -7.70
N LYS A 82 10.70 -4.33 -8.35
CA LYS A 82 11.45 -5.53 -8.74
C LYS A 82 11.79 -6.35 -7.50
N ASN A 83 11.60 -7.66 -7.60
CA ASN A 83 11.85 -8.64 -6.53
C ASN A 83 11.00 -8.43 -5.25
N SER A 84 9.89 -7.67 -5.33
CA SER A 84 8.95 -7.58 -4.22
C SER A 84 8.30 -8.95 -3.95
N PRO A 85 8.23 -9.42 -2.69
CA PRO A 85 7.57 -10.68 -2.37
C PRO A 85 6.07 -10.60 -2.66
N LYS A 86 5.45 -11.75 -2.94
CA LYS A 86 4.00 -11.81 -3.08
C LYS A 86 3.33 -11.59 -1.73
N HIS A 87 2.62 -10.47 -1.60
CA HIS A 87 1.82 -10.19 -0.41
C HIS A 87 0.47 -10.95 -0.45
N THR A 88 0.00 -11.38 0.72
CA THR A 88 -1.29 -12.06 0.88
C THR A 88 -2.22 -11.19 1.71
N LEU A 89 -3.34 -10.76 1.12
CA LEU A 89 -4.41 -10.11 1.87
C LEU A 89 -5.30 -11.17 2.52
N GLY A 90 -5.41 -11.12 3.84
CA GLY A 90 -6.23 -12.04 4.62
C GLY A 90 -7.07 -11.31 5.66
N TYR A 91 -8.04 -12.02 6.24
CA TYR A 91 -8.85 -11.53 7.35
C TYR A 91 -8.68 -12.44 8.56
N VAL A 92 -8.71 -11.84 9.76
CA VAL A 92 -8.55 -12.56 11.03
C VAL A 92 -9.92 -12.73 11.70
N THR A 93 -10.20 -13.93 12.18
CA THR A 93 -11.45 -14.25 12.91
C THR A 93 -11.16 -15.01 14.19
N ASN A 94 -12.09 -14.95 15.14
CA ASN A 94 -11.95 -15.69 16.39
C ASN A 94 -12.32 -17.17 16.17
N LYS A 95 -11.33 -18.07 16.29
CA LYS A 95 -11.49 -19.53 16.11
C LYS A 95 -12.58 -20.15 17.02
N LYS A 96 -12.87 -19.54 18.18
CA LYS A 96 -13.88 -20.04 19.14
C LYS A 96 -15.31 -19.55 18.83
N LYS A 97 -15.49 -18.61 17.89
CA LYS A 97 -16.81 -18.10 17.51
C LYS A 97 -17.20 -18.66 16.14
N LYS A 98 -18.42 -19.17 16.03
CA LYS A 98 -19.00 -19.49 14.73
C LYS A 98 -19.16 -18.19 13.95
N LEU A 99 -18.76 -18.20 12.68
CA LEU A 99 -18.90 -17.04 11.80
C LEU A 99 -20.40 -16.73 11.64
N ALA A 100 -20.79 -15.49 11.94
CA ALA A 100 -22.17 -15.06 11.76
C ALA A 100 -22.50 -14.97 10.26
N PRO A 101 -23.77 -15.18 9.85
CA PRO A 101 -24.16 -15.08 8.44
C PRO A 101 -23.76 -13.74 7.80
N ILE A 102 -23.92 -12.62 8.52
CA ILE A 102 -23.53 -11.29 8.03
C ILE A 102 -22.02 -11.16 7.81
N SER A 103 -21.20 -11.80 8.65
CA SER A 103 -19.75 -11.79 8.48
C SER A 103 -19.33 -12.57 7.23
N GLN A 104 -19.98 -13.70 6.95
CA GLN A 104 -19.71 -14.45 5.71
C GLN A 104 -20.14 -13.66 4.47
N TYR A 105 -21.29 -12.99 4.54
CA TYR A 105 -21.75 -12.09 3.46
C TYR A 105 -20.72 -10.99 3.21
N PHE A 106 -20.29 -10.28 4.25
CA PHE A 106 -19.29 -9.22 4.14
C PHE A 106 -17.96 -9.70 3.54
N ILE A 107 -17.47 -10.88 3.96
CA ILE A 107 -16.25 -11.47 3.38
C ILE A 107 -16.44 -11.78 1.89
N ASN A 108 -17.60 -12.26 1.48
CA ASN A 108 -17.89 -12.54 0.07
C ASN A 108 -17.94 -11.25 -0.76
N GLU A 109 -18.57 -10.19 -0.24
CA GLU A 109 -18.61 -8.88 -0.90
C GLU A 109 -17.20 -8.28 -1.08
N ILE A 110 -16.33 -8.40 -0.08
CA ILE A 110 -14.93 -7.97 -0.21
C ILE A 110 -14.23 -8.76 -1.33
N LYS A 111 -14.42 -10.09 -1.40
CA LYS A 111 -13.82 -10.91 -2.45
C LYS A 111 -14.31 -10.52 -3.84
N LEU A 112 -15.61 -10.23 -3.99
CA LEU A 112 -16.18 -9.76 -5.24
C LEU A 112 -15.58 -8.41 -5.66
N SER A 113 -15.56 -7.44 -4.74
CA SER A 113 -15.00 -6.11 -5.00
C SER A 113 -13.51 -6.16 -5.38
N LEU A 114 -12.72 -7.06 -4.77
CA LEU A 114 -11.31 -7.25 -5.11
C LEU A 114 -11.10 -7.91 -6.47
N ASN A 115 -11.98 -8.84 -6.88
CA ASN A 115 -11.92 -9.45 -8.21
C ASN A 115 -12.21 -8.40 -9.30
N GLU A 116 -13.24 -7.58 -9.11
CA GLU A 116 -13.54 -6.45 -10.01
C GLU A 116 -12.35 -5.49 -10.10
N PHE A 117 -11.68 -5.22 -8.98
CA PHE A 117 -10.48 -4.39 -8.97
C PHE A 117 -9.33 -4.99 -9.79
N ALA A 118 -9.07 -6.30 -9.65
CA ALA A 118 -8.00 -7.00 -10.38
C ALA A 118 -8.18 -6.92 -11.90
N ASP A 119 -9.41 -7.11 -12.37
CA ASP A 119 -9.74 -7.07 -13.81
C ASP A 119 -9.52 -5.68 -14.43
N HIS A 120 -9.54 -4.62 -13.61
CA HIS A 120 -9.35 -3.22 -14.04
C HIS A 120 -7.95 -2.65 -13.76
N SER A 121 -7.07 -3.39 -13.08
CA SER A 121 -5.81 -2.83 -12.57
C SER A 121 -4.57 -3.18 -13.40
N ASN A 122 -4.58 -4.18 -14.29
CA ASN A 122 -3.35 -4.68 -14.94
C ASN A 122 -2.22 -4.98 -13.90
N ILE A 123 -2.58 -5.29 -12.66
CA ILE A 123 -1.65 -5.65 -11.59
C ILE A 123 -1.76 -7.16 -11.42
N VAL A 124 -0.86 -7.89 -12.10
CA VAL A 124 -0.53 -9.29 -11.84
C VAL A 124 0.98 -9.40 -11.73
#